data_AF-A0A8T9CA86-F1
#
_entry.id   AF-A0A8T9CA86-F1
#
_cell.length_a   1.000
_cell.length_b   1.000
_cell.length_c   1.000
_cell.angle_alpha   90.00
_cell.angle_beta   90.00
_cell.angle_gamma   90.00
#
_symmetry.space_group_name_H-M   'P 1'
#
loop_
_entity.id
_entity.type
_entity.pdbx_description
1 polymer ?
#
loop_
_entity_poly.entity_id
_entity_poly.type
_entity_poly.pdbx_seq_one_letter_code
_entity_poly.pdbx_strand_id
1 'polypeptide(L)'
;MCSGIRTNLHFPTCWDGKNLDSPDHQSHIAYPTAGPATFDTDGGACPSTHPVKIPQLMFEVVWDTTQFNDKNLWPEDGSQPFVFSMGDTTGYGQHGDYVFGWQGTALQTAMDNACFGATCKGLTTQTTATANKCSVPKTVNENEDGWITKLPGTEA
;
A
#
# COMPACT_ATOMS: atom_id res chain seq x y z
N MET A 1 6.90 -18.11 -15.81
CA MET A 1 6.17 -18.38 -14.55
C MET A 1 5.70 -17.05 -14.01
N CYS A 2 4.39 -16.84 -13.96
CA CYS A 2 3.78 -15.69 -13.30
C CYS A 2 3.64 -16.07 -11.82
N SER A 3 4.44 -15.45 -10.94
CA SER A 3 4.46 -15.80 -9.51
C SER A 3 3.39 -15.05 -8.68
N GLY A 4 2.49 -14.32 -9.33
CA GLY A 4 1.48 -13.53 -8.66
C GLY A 4 1.09 -12.26 -9.42
N ILE A 5 0.09 -11.57 -8.89
CA ILE A 5 -0.20 -10.17 -9.25
C ILE A 5 0.55 -9.29 -8.25
N ARG A 6 1.38 -8.37 -8.75
CA ARG A 6 2.03 -7.36 -7.92
C ARG A 6 1.42 -6.00 -8.21
N THR A 7 0.94 -5.34 -7.17
CA THR A 7 0.46 -3.97 -7.25
C THR A 7 1.27 -3.05 -6.34
N ASN A 8 1.63 -1.89 -6.86
CA ASN A 8 2.41 -0.88 -6.14
C ASN A 8 1.58 0.39 -6.00
N LEU A 9 1.27 0.79 -4.77
CA LEU A 9 0.63 2.06 -4.47
C LEU A 9 1.71 3.03 -4.02
N HIS A 10 1.92 4.08 -4.81
CA HIS A 10 2.86 5.15 -4.49
C HIS A 10 2.09 6.34 -3.93
N PHE A 11 2.48 6.81 -2.74
CA PHE A 11 1.83 7.95 -2.13
C PHE A 11 2.41 9.28 -2.65
N PRO A 12 1.64 10.37 -2.57
CA PRO A 12 2.17 11.71 -2.82
C PRO A 12 3.33 12.06 -1.87
N THR A 13 4.33 12.81 -2.35
CA THR A 13 5.59 13.08 -1.63
C THR A 13 5.82 14.57 -1.30
N CYS A 14 4.81 15.41 -1.53
CA CYS A 14 4.87 16.85 -1.26
C CYS A 14 3.81 17.22 -0.23
N TRP A 15 4.23 17.83 0.87
CA TRP A 15 3.38 18.28 1.97
C TRP A 15 3.17 19.80 1.94
N ASP A 16 1.99 20.26 2.35
CA ASP A 16 1.61 21.68 2.39
C ASP A 16 2.37 22.52 3.43
N GLY A 17 3.12 21.86 4.31
CA GLY A 17 3.91 22.50 5.36
C GLY A 17 3.08 23.00 6.55
N LYS A 18 1.78 22.69 6.60
CA LYS A 18 0.83 23.25 7.56
C LYS A 18 -0.03 22.19 8.24
N ASN A 19 -0.66 21.31 7.46
CA ASN A 19 -1.72 20.44 7.93
C ASN A 19 -1.22 19.00 8.03
N LEU A 20 -1.21 18.41 9.22
CA LEU A 20 -0.90 16.98 9.38
C LEU A 20 -1.98 16.06 8.80
N ASP A 21 -3.20 16.59 8.65
CA ASP A 21 -4.34 15.94 8.06
C ASP A 21 -5.30 17.02 7.52
N SER A 22 -6.13 16.66 6.54
CA SER A 22 -7.15 17.52 5.94
C SER A 22 -8.54 16.88 6.12
N PRO A 23 -9.65 17.65 6.06
CA PRO A 23 -10.99 17.07 6.21
C PRO A 23 -11.35 15.97 5.19
N ASP A 24 -10.67 15.97 4.05
CA ASP A 24 -10.78 14.95 2.99
C ASP A 24 -9.67 13.89 3.06
N HIS A 25 -8.79 13.96 4.07
CA HIS A 25 -7.62 13.11 4.28
C HIS A 25 -6.63 13.03 3.10
N GLN A 26 -6.74 13.94 2.12
CA GLN A 26 -5.98 13.90 0.87
C GLN A 26 -5.33 15.23 0.51
N SER A 27 -6.03 16.35 0.66
CA SER A 27 -5.59 17.66 0.14
C SER A 27 -4.38 18.29 0.83
N HIS A 28 -3.92 17.75 1.96
CA HIS A 28 -2.70 18.19 2.64
C HIS A 28 -1.41 17.66 1.99
N ILE A 29 -1.52 16.73 1.04
CA ILE A 29 -0.40 16.15 0.28
C ILE A 29 -0.64 16.20 -1.23
N ALA A 30 0.43 16.30 -2.02
CA ALA A 30 0.39 16.37 -3.47
C ALA A 30 1.53 15.60 -4.15
N TYR A 31 1.29 15.19 -5.39
CA TYR A 31 2.35 14.59 -6.22
C TYR A 31 3.28 15.70 -6.74
N PRO A 32 4.56 15.37 -7.00
CA PRO A 32 5.47 16.29 -7.66
C PRO A 32 4.99 16.73 -9.05
N THR A 33 5.38 17.94 -9.49
CA THR A 33 4.94 18.53 -10.77
C THR A 33 5.72 18.05 -11.99
N ALA A 34 6.83 17.34 -11.79
CA ALA A 34 7.72 16.86 -12.85
C ALA A 34 8.40 15.56 -12.41
N GLY A 35 8.96 14.80 -13.36
CA GLY A 35 9.57 13.51 -13.06
C GLY A 35 8.53 12.40 -12.91
N PRO A 36 8.95 11.14 -13.01
CA PRO A 36 8.03 10.02 -12.89
C PRO A 36 7.59 9.87 -11.42
N ALA A 37 6.31 9.55 -11.19
CA ALA A 37 5.81 9.15 -9.87
C ALA A 37 6.36 7.79 -9.40
N THR A 38 7.14 7.13 -10.26
CA THR A 38 7.80 5.85 -9.97
C THR A 38 9.02 6.09 -9.09
N PHE A 39 9.14 5.26 -8.05
CA PHE A 39 10.26 5.12 -7.11
C PHE A 39 11.38 6.16 -7.23
N ASP A 40 11.43 7.04 -6.24
CA ASP A 40 12.31 8.21 -6.13
C ASP A 40 13.78 7.87 -6.39
N THR A 41 14.27 8.16 -7.59
CA THR A 41 15.71 8.39 -7.78
C THR A 41 16.07 9.87 -7.73
N ASP A 42 15.12 10.81 -7.92
CA ASP A 42 15.42 12.25 -7.83
C ASP A 42 14.29 13.15 -7.31
N GLY A 43 13.06 12.65 -7.12
CA GLY A 43 11.91 13.41 -6.62
C GLY A 43 11.64 14.70 -7.38
N GLY A 44 10.61 14.66 -8.22
CA GLY A 44 10.11 15.84 -8.89
C GLY A 44 10.05 17.10 -8.02
N ALA A 45 10.10 18.26 -8.66
CA ALA A 45 9.84 19.52 -7.94
C ALA A 45 8.45 19.46 -7.32
N CYS A 46 8.34 19.80 -6.04
CA CYS A 46 7.05 19.93 -5.41
C CYS A 46 6.32 21.17 -5.92
N PRO A 47 4.98 21.14 -6.04
CA PRO A 47 4.22 22.32 -6.40
C PRO A 47 4.39 23.39 -5.31
N SER A 48 4.24 24.66 -5.69
CA SER A 48 4.33 25.78 -4.73
C SER A 48 3.28 25.73 -3.63
N THR A 49 2.17 25.01 -3.85
CA THR A 49 1.13 24.75 -2.85
C THR A 49 1.57 23.72 -1.80
N HIS A 50 2.52 22.85 -2.12
CA HIS A 50 3.03 21.78 -1.24
C HIS A 50 4.55 21.77 -1.19
N PRO A 51 5.20 22.83 -0.68
CA PRO A 51 6.64 23.04 -0.90
C PRO A 51 7.55 22.10 -0.12
N VAL A 52 7.03 21.30 0.82
CA VAL A 52 7.86 20.47 1.71
C VAL A 52 7.96 19.05 1.16
N LYS A 53 9.15 18.63 0.76
CA LYS A 53 9.43 17.22 0.40
C LYS A 53 9.39 16.35 1.66
N ILE A 54 8.68 15.23 1.58
CA ILE A 54 8.58 14.22 2.63
C ILE A 54 9.05 12.85 2.09
N PRO A 55 9.49 11.92 2.96
CA PRO A 55 9.86 10.57 2.53
C PRO A 55 8.73 9.87 1.78
N GLN A 56 9.08 9.15 0.72
CA GLN A 56 8.13 8.38 -0.07
C GLN A 56 7.62 7.16 0.72
N LEU A 57 6.30 7.01 0.74
CA LEU A 57 5.64 5.80 1.17
C LEU A 57 5.21 5.01 -0.08
N MET A 58 5.49 3.72 -0.08
CA MET A 58 5.01 2.78 -1.09
C MET A 58 4.50 1.52 -0.41
N PHE A 59 3.30 1.08 -0.80
CA PHE A 59 2.84 -0.26 -0.49
C PHE A 59 3.06 -1.18 -1.69
N GLU A 60 3.78 -2.27 -1.46
CA GLU A 60 3.88 -3.39 -2.40
C GLU A 60 2.96 -4.50 -1.89
N VAL A 61 1.94 -4.83 -2.68
CA VAL A 61 1.01 -5.92 -2.39
C VAL A 61 1.24 -7.02 -3.42
N VAL A 62 1.54 -8.22 -2.92
CA VAL A 62 1.77 -9.41 -3.74
C VAL A 62 0.65 -10.40 -3.47
N TRP A 63 -0.12 -10.69 -4.53
CA TRP A 63 -1.16 -11.71 -4.52
C TRP A 63 -0.58 -13.00 -5.09
N ASP A 64 -0.45 -14.03 -4.25
CA ASP A 64 -0.04 -15.35 -4.72
C ASP A 64 -1.17 -15.99 -5.53
N THR A 65 -1.00 -16.03 -6.85
CA THR A 65 -1.94 -16.67 -7.78
C THR A 65 -1.45 -18.01 -8.28
N THR A 66 -0.39 -18.57 -7.70
CA THR A 66 0.24 -19.80 -8.18
C THR A 66 -0.71 -21.01 -8.17
N GLN A 67 -1.65 -21.04 -7.22
CA GLN A 67 -2.70 -22.06 -7.13
C GLN A 67 -3.68 -22.06 -8.33
N PHE A 68 -3.69 -21.00 -9.14
CA PHE A 68 -4.57 -20.84 -10.31
C PHE A 68 -3.82 -20.99 -11.65
N ASN A 69 -2.65 -21.62 -11.65
CA ASN A 69 -1.85 -21.84 -12.86
C ASN A 69 -2.39 -22.95 -13.78
N ASP A 70 -3.38 -23.73 -13.35
CA ASP A 70 -4.06 -24.70 -14.22
C ASP A 70 -4.91 -23.94 -15.26
N LYS A 71 -4.57 -24.09 -16.53
CA LYS A 71 -5.28 -23.46 -17.65
C LYS A 71 -6.75 -23.89 -17.75
N ASN A 72 -7.13 -25.04 -17.20
CA ASN A 72 -8.52 -25.49 -17.18
C ASN A 72 -9.40 -24.61 -16.26
N LEU A 73 -8.79 -23.81 -15.37
CA LEU A 73 -9.49 -22.83 -14.53
C LEU A 73 -9.72 -21.49 -15.25
N TRP A 74 -9.13 -21.30 -16.43
CA TRP A 74 -9.18 -20.04 -17.17
C TRP A 74 -10.32 -20.07 -18.20
N PRO A 75 -10.93 -18.91 -18.50
CA PRO A 75 -11.93 -18.78 -19.55
C PRO A 75 -11.44 -19.32 -20.91
N GLU A 76 -12.31 -20.03 -21.63
CA GLU A 76 -11.99 -20.59 -22.96
C GLU A 76 -11.67 -19.52 -24.01
N ASP A 77 -12.19 -18.30 -23.82
CA ASP A 77 -11.91 -17.14 -24.67
C ASP A 77 -10.53 -16.52 -24.45
N GLY A 78 -9.78 -17.00 -23.45
CA GLY A 78 -8.45 -16.52 -23.10
C GLY A 78 -8.42 -15.22 -22.30
N SER A 79 -9.58 -14.73 -21.83
CA SER A 79 -9.65 -13.59 -20.92
C SER A 79 -9.01 -13.91 -19.56
N GLN A 80 -8.52 -12.87 -18.87
CA GLN A 80 -7.89 -13.04 -17.55
C GLN A 80 -8.98 -13.12 -16.46
N PRO A 81 -8.94 -14.12 -15.55
CA PRO A 81 -10.07 -14.40 -14.64
C PRO A 81 -10.12 -13.56 -13.36
N PHE A 82 -9.04 -12.86 -12.99
CA PHE A 82 -8.93 -12.17 -11.71
C PHE A 82 -9.68 -10.83 -11.72
N VAL A 83 -10.45 -10.58 -10.67
CA VAL A 83 -11.14 -9.31 -10.43
C VAL A 83 -10.88 -8.93 -8.99
N PHE A 84 -10.62 -7.65 -8.71
CA PHE A 84 -10.53 -7.19 -7.33
C PHE A 84 -11.91 -7.31 -6.65
N SER A 85 -11.93 -7.44 -5.32
CA SER A 85 -13.17 -7.65 -4.55
C SER A 85 -14.23 -6.57 -4.76
N MET A 86 -13.82 -5.37 -5.20
CA MET A 86 -14.70 -4.25 -5.55
C MET A 86 -15.21 -4.29 -7.01
N GLY A 87 -15.01 -5.40 -7.73
CA GLY A 87 -15.43 -5.57 -9.13
C GLY A 87 -14.49 -4.94 -10.16
N ASP A 88 -13.35 -4.37 -9.75
CA ASP A 88 -12.40 -3.75 -10.65
C ASP A 88 -11.59 -4.81 -11.43
N THR A 89 -11.70 -4.75 -12.75
CA THR A 89 -10.97 -5.60 -13.72
C THR A 89 -9.74 -4.91 -14.32
N THR A 90 -9.54 -3.62 -14.02
CA THR A 90 -8.48 -2.77 -14.59
C THR A 90 -7.27 -2.64 -13.67
N GLY A 91 -7.48 -2.71 -12.35
CA GLY A 91 -6.48 -2.53 -11.31
C GLY A 91 -6.29 -1.10 -10.83
N TYR A 92 -7.07 -0.13 -11.33
CA TYR A 92 -7.01 1.27 -10.91
C TYR A 92 -7.84 1.59 -9.65
N GLY A 93 -8.66 0.65 -9.16
CA GLY A 93 -9.54 0.84 -8.01
C GLY A 93 -8.86 0.68 -6.65
N GLN A 94 -7.56 0.38 -6.62
CA GLN A 94 -6.82 0.28 -5.36
C GLN A 94 -6.62 1.66 -4.72
N HIS A 95 -6.89 1.75 -3.43
CA HIS A 95 -6.52 2.88 -2.59
C HIS A 95 -5.78 2.37 -1.36
N GLY A 96 -5.04 3.26 -0.71
CA GLY A 96 -4.33 2.95 0.52
C GLY A 96 -4.28 4.18 1.40
N ASP A 97 -4.55 3.98 2.68
CA ASP A 97 -4.43 4.99 3.71
C ASP A 97 -3.20 4.69 4.56
N TYR A 98 -2.42 5.72 4.87
CA TYR A 98 -1.30 5.61 5.79
C TYR A 98 -1.59 6.42 7.04
N VAL A 99 -1.59 5.74 8.18
CA VAL A 99 -1.69 6.37 9.50
C VAL A 99 -0.34 6.28 10.17
N PHE A 100 0.23 7.42 10.54
CA PHE A 100 1.53 7.47 11.20
C PHE A 100 1.46 6.88 12.62
N GLY A 101 2.19 5.78 12.83
CA GLY A 101 2.21 5.05 14.11
C GLY A 101 3.59 4.90 14.75
N TRP A 102 4.63 5.57 14.25
CA TRP A 102 5.98 5.46 14.82
C TRP A 102 6.08 6.19 16.16
N GLN A 103 6.64 5.52 17.17
CA GLN A 103 6.78 6.09 18.50
C GLN A 103 7.98 7.06 18.58
N GLY A 104 7.73 8.27 19.06
CA GLY A 104 8.78 9.26 19.34
C GLY A 104 9.64 9.55 18.11
N THR A 105 10.96 9.42 18.25
CA THR A 105 11.94 9.72 17.19
C THR A 105 12.29 8.52 16.32
N ALA A 106 11.53 7.42 16.41
CA ALA A 106 11.91 6.17 15.74
C ALA A 106 11.98 6.32 14.20
N LEU A 107 10.98 6.93 13.55
CA LEU A 107 11.05 7.15 12.10
C LEU A 107 12.22 8.07 11.72
N GLN A 108 12.40 9.18 12.45
CA GLN A 108 13.50 10.11 12.18
C GLN A 108 14.86 9.42 12.31
N THR A 109 15.03 8.59 13.35
CA THR A 109 16.24 7.80 13.56
C THR A 109 16.48 6.85 12.38
N ALA A 110 15.42 6.22 11.85
CA ALA A 110 15.54 5.35 10.68
C ALA A 110 16.01 6.10 9.43
N MET A 111 15.42 7.28 9.19
CA MET A 111 15.75 8.13 8.04
C MET A 111 17.18 8.65 8.11
N ASP A 112 17.61 9.14 9.28
CA ASP A 112 18.95 9.70 9.48
C ASP A 112 20.06 8.64 9.39
N ASN A 113 19.73 7.36 9.62
CA ASN A 113 20.70 6.25 9.59
C ASN A 113 20.67 5.43 8.30
N ALA A 114 19.98 5.89 7.25
CA ALA A 114 19.91 5.23 5.93
C ALA A 114 19.58 3.74 6.02
N CYS A 115 18.56 3.40 6.79
CA CYS A 115 18.20 2.02 7.08
C CYS A 115 17.77 1.24 5.83
N PHE A 116 18.12 -0.05 5.78
CA PHE A 116 17.79 -0.93 4.66
C PHE A 116 17.10 -2.20 5.15
N GLY A 117 15.84 -2.38 4.71
CA GLY A 117 14.98 -3.47 5.17
C GLY A 117 14.85 -3.48 6.70
N ALA A 118 14.96 -4.66 7.30
CA ALA A 118 14.88 -4.83 8.75
C ALA A 118 16.18 -4.47 9.50
N THR A 119 17.24 -4.03 8.81
CA THR A 119 18.54 -3.71 9.42
C THR A 119 18.69 -2.20 9.55
N CYS A 120 18.52 -1.71 10.78
CA CYS A 120 18.53 -0.28 11.06
C CYS A 120 19.33 0.03 12.33
N LYS A 121 20.41 0.80 12.19
CA LYS A 121 21.22 1.23 13.33
C LYS A 121 20.41 2.19 14.19
N GLY A 122 20.41 1.97 15.50
CA GLY A 122 19.73 2.84 16.46
C GLY A 122 18.26 2.51 16.70
N LEU A 123 17.68 1.55 15.98
CA LEU A 123 16.36 1.01 16.29
C LEU A 123 16.45 -0.32 17.03
N THR A 124 15.55 -0.49 18.00
CA THR A 124 15.35 -1.80 18.64
C THR A 124 14.58 -2.69 17.71
N THR A 125 15.09 -3.90 17.45
CA THR A 125 14.44 -4.90 16.61
C THR A 125 13.94 -6.08 17.45
N GLN A 126 12.99 -6.82 16.89
CA GLN A 126 12.47 -8.05 17.49
C GLN A 126 12.30 -9.11 16.40
N THR A 127 12.25 -10.37 16.81
CA THR A 127 12.00 -11.46 15.87
C THR A 127 10.56 -11.41 15.34
N THR A 128 10.35 -11.91 14.11
CA THR A 128 9.00 -12.07 13.54
C THR A 128 8.10 -12.92 14.43
N ALA A 129 8.65 -13.96 15.06
CA ALA A 129 7.91 -14.82 15.99
C ALA A 129 7.42 -14.05 17.23
N THR A 130 8.16 -13.05 17.71
CA THR A 130 7.70 -12.15 18.78
C THR A 130 6.66 -11.16 18.27
N ALA A 131 6.86 -10.58 17.08
CA ALA A 131 5.91 -9.64 16.48
C ALA A 131 4.54 -10.27 16.22
N ASN A 132 4.50 -11.50 15.73
CA ASN A 132 3.26 -12.24 15.43
C ASN A 132 2.44 -12.59 16.68
N LYS A 133 2.96 -12.36 17.90
CA LYS A 133 2.19 -12.49 19.14
C LYS A 133 1.31 -11.26 19.41
N CYS A 134 1.54 -10.15 18.71
CA CYS A 134 0.67 -8.99 18.77
C CYS A 134 -0.62 -9.29 18.00
N SER A 135 -1.73 -9.43 18.72
CA SER A 135 -3.05 -9.69 18.14
C SER A 135 -4.06 -8.69 18.67
N VAL A 136 -4.88 -8.14 17.79
CA VAL A 136 -6.08 -7.39 18.16
C VAL A 136 -7.28 -8.34 18.19
N PRO A 137 -8.22 -8.18 19.13
CA PRO A 137 -9.45 -8.97 19.12
C PRO A 137 -10.24 -8.69 17.84
N LYS A 138 -10.98 -9.69 17.36
CA LYS A 138 -11.95 -9.48 16.27
C LYS A 138 -12.98 -8.44 16.71
N THR A 139 -13.09 -7.35 15.96
CA THR A 139 -14.05 -6.27 16.20
C THR A 139 -15.31 -6.41 15.36
N VAL A 140 -15.23 -7.14 14.24
CA VAL A 140 -16.34 -7.43 13.33
C VAL A 140 -16.59 -8.94 13.33
N ASN A 141 -17.86 -9.35 13.52
CA ASN A 141 -18.27 -10.74 13.48
C ASN A 141 -18.89 -11.05 12.10
N GLU A 142 -18.04 -11.37 11.15
CA GLU A 142 -18.41 -11.80 9.81
C GLU A 142 -17.87 -13.21 9.53
N ASN A 143 -18.42 -13.88 8.52
CA ASN A 143 -17.88 -15.17 8.09
C ASN A 143 -16.76 -14.92 7.07
N GLU A 144 -15.51 -14.98 7.52
CA GLU A 144 -14.35 -14.81 6.64
C GLU A 144 -14.02 -16.07 5.80
N ASP A 145 -14.67 -17.20 6.09
CA ASP A 145 -14.36 -18.49 5.46
C ASP A 145 -15.47 -18.92 4.47
N GLY A 146 -15.04 -19.38 3.29
CA GLY A 146 -15.90 -20.02 2.30
C GLY A 146 -16.19 -19.17 1.05
N TRP A 147 -17.04 -19.72 0.18
CA TRP A 147 -17.39 -19.09 -1.10
C TRP A 147 -18.54 -18.12 -0.94
N ILE A 148 -18.38 -16.91 -1.45
CA ILE A 148 -19.45 -15.92 -1.57
C ILE A 148 -20.15 -16.05 -2.93
N THR A 149 -21.48 -15.90 -2.96
CA THR A 149 -22.26 -16.01 -4.20
C THR A 149 -22.18 -14.78 -5.08
N LYS A 150 -21.75 -13.64 -4.53
CA LYS A 150 -21.63 -12.33 -5.20
C LYS A 150 -20.49 -11.54 -4.55
N LEU A 151 -19.87 -10.65 -5.30
CA LEU A 151 -18.86 -9.74 -4.75
C LEU A 151 -19.51 -8.71 -3.80
N PRO A 152 -18.82 -8.30 -2.72
CA PRO A 152 -19.29 -7.21 -1.88
C PRO A 152 -19.42 -5.91 -2.69
N GLY A 153 -20.51 -5.15 -2.49
CA GLY A 153 -20.71 -3.86 -3.15
C GLY A 153 -21.24 -3.91 -4.59
N THR A 154 -21.47 -5.10 -5.17
CA THR A 154 -22.23 -5.22 -6.42
C THR A 154 -23.72 -5.27 -6.08
N GLU A 155 -24.41 -4.14 -6.18
CA GLU A 155 -25.88 -4.11 -6.23
C GLU A 155 -26.34 -4.90 -7.47
N ALA A 156 -27.42 -5.67 -7.31
CA ALA A 156 -27.94 -6.60 -8.30
C ALA A 156 -28.61 -5.90 -9.49
#